data_AF-A0A508WTZ2-F1
#
_entry.id   AF-A0A508WTZ2-F1
#
_cell.length_a   1.000
_cell.length_b   1.000
_cell.length_c   1.000
_cell.angle_alpha   90.00
_cell.angle_beta   90.00
_cell.angle_gamma   90.00
#
_symmetry.space_group_name_H-M   'P 1'
#
loop_
_entity.id
_entity.type
_entity.pdbx_description
1 polymer ?
#
loop_
_entity_poly.entity_id
_entity_poly.type
_entity_poly.pdbx_seq_one_letter_code
_entity_poly.pdbx_strand_id
1 'polypeptide(L)'
;MRALKYWIVLLVAGPSPAFSTDRVETESVNQEQAASIEAFLRANPKCFEFNDQCSFCLVSEGRAECSTPQIACIKQPYRCTAQ
;
A
#
# COMPACT_ATOMS: atom_id res chain seq x y z
N MET A 1 -47.84 24.49 -35.11
CA MET A 1 -46.90 23.72 -34.27
C MET A 1 -46.37 24.67 -33.20
N ARG A 2 -47.04 24.72 -32.04
CA ARG A 2 -46.73 25.64 -30.93
C ARG A 2 -46.14 24.82 -29.78
N ALA A 3 -44.95 25.24 -29.33
CA ALA A 3 -44.35 25.13 -27.99
C ALA A 3 -44.68 23.84 -27.19
N LEU A 4 -43.74 22.92 -26.96
CA LEU A 4 -42.60 23.06 -26.05
C LEU A 4 -42.94 23.81 -24.74
N LYS A 5 -43.56 23.11 -23.78
CA LYS A 5 -43.48 23.37 -22.32
C LYS A 5 -44.52 22.50 -21.63
N TYR A 6 -44.10 21.43 -20.95
CA TYR A 6 -44.69 20.83 -19.73
C TYR A 6 -43.78 19.63 -19.40
N TRP A 7 -42.63 19.85 -18.75
CA TRP A 7 -42.49 19.92 -17.28
C TRP A 7 -42.72 18.55 -16.61
N ILE A 8 -41.60 17.83 -16.42
CA ILE A 8 -41.19 16.99 -15.29
C ILE A 8 -42.21 15.97 -14.73
N VAL A 9 -41.87 14.68 -14.82
CA VAL A 9 -41.74 13.81 -13.62
C VAL A 9 -40.54 12.87 -13.82
N LEU A 10 -39.44 13.16 -13.13
CA LEU A 10 -38.31 12.25 -12.93
C LEU A 10 -38.72 11.20 -11.88
N LEU A 11 -38.86 9.93 -12.29
CA LEU A 11 -38.92 8.81 -11.36
C LEU A 11 -37.49 8.46 -10.93
N VAL A 12 -37.18 8.78 -9.68
CA VAL A 12 -35.90 8.46 -9.02
C VAL A 12 -35.83 6.95 -8.81
N ALA A 13 -35.14 6.23 -9.70
CA ALA A 13 -34.61 4.91 -9.39
C ALA A 13 -33.34 5.12 -8.55
N GLY A 14 -33.36 4.60 -7.32
CA GLY A 14 -32.39 4.92 -6.27
C GLY A 14 -30.94 4.60 -6.64
N PRO A 15 -29.97 5.40 -6.15
CA PRO A 15 -28.57 5.07 -6.30
C PRO A 15 -28.23 3.84 -5.45
N SER A 16 -27.76 2.79 -6.11
CA SER A 16 -26.95 1.74 -5.48
C SER A 16 -25.82 2.40 -4.68
N PRO A 17 -25.43 1.88 -3.49
CA PRO A 17 -24.22 2.36 -2.82
C PRO A 17 -23.04 2.23 -3.78
N ALA A 18 -22.49 3.36 -4.20
CA ALA A 18 -21.19 3.42 -4.81
C ALA A 18 -20.19 3.04 -3.71
N PHE A 19 -19.58 1.85 -3.83
CA PHE A 19 -18.38 1.56 -3.08
C PHE A 19 -17.31 2.53 -3.59
N SER A 20 -16.90 3.49 -2.75
CA SER A 20 -15.69 4.27 -3.01
C SER A 20 -14.51 3.30 -2.97
N THR A 21 -14.00 2.92 -4.14
CA THR A 21 -12.65 2.36 -4.23
C THR A 21 -11.71 3.50 -3.87
N ASP A 22 -11.10 3.41 -2.70
CA ASP A 22 -9.93 4.18 -2.36
C ASP A 22 -8.81 3.73 -3.33
N ARG A 23 -8.66 4.42 -4.46
CA ARG A 23 -7.50 4.29 -5.35
C ARG A 23 -6.47 5.34 -4.97
N VAL A 24 -6.16 5.42 -3.68
CA VAL A 24 -5.01 6.19 -3.20
C VAL A 24 -3.90 5.19 -2.87
N GLU A 25 -2.91 5.15 -3.77
CA GLU A 25 -1.51 5.05 -3.37
C GLU A 25 -0.97 3.70 -2.85
N THR A 26 -1.47 2.55 -3.29
CA THR A 26 -0.79 1.27 -3.00
C THR A 26 0.46 1.05 -3.87
N GLU A 27 0.48 1.54 -5.11
CA GLU A 27 1.65 1.36 -6.01
C GLU A 27 2.85 2.24 -5.61
N SER A 28 2.60 3.51 -5.30
CA SER A 28 3.64 4.48 -4.91
C SER A 28 4.34 4.08 -3.60
N VAL A 29 3.57 3.72 -2.57
CA VAL A 29 4.10 3.29 -1.26
C VAL A 29 4.92 2.00 -1.39
N ASN A 30 4.49 1.05 -2.24
CA ASN A 30 5.26 -0.18 -2.48
C ASN A 30 6.59 0.08 -3.20
N GLN A 31 6.63 1.03 -4.15
CA GLN A 31 7.85 1.37 -4.87
C GLN A 31 8.88 2.05 -3.96
N GLU A 32 8.45 3.01 -3.14
CA GLU A 32 9.36 3.69 -2.19
C GLU A 32 9.89 2.72 -1.13
N GLN A 33 9.05 1.82 -0.62
CA GLN A 33 9.47 0.78 0.31
C GLN A 33 10.48 -0.18 -0.33
N ALA A 34 10.24 -0.63 -1.57
CA ALA A 34 11.17 -1.51 -2.29
C ALA A 34 12.55 -0.87 -2.50
N ALA A 35 12.58 0.41 -2.89
CA ALA A 35 13.83 1.17 -3.04
C ALA A 35 14.57 1.31 -1.69
N SER A 36 13.84 1.56 -0.60
CA SER A 36 14.41 1.64 0.75
C SER A 36 15.02 0.32 1.22
N ILE A 37 14.35 -0.81 0.96
CA ILE A 37 14.85 -2.15 1.27
C ILE A 37 16.13 -2.45 0.48
N GLU A 38 16.15 -2.17 -0.83
CA GLU A 38 17.32 -2.42 -1.67
C GLU A 38 18.54 -1.62 -1.19
N ALA A 39 18.34 -0.35 -0.85
CA ALA A 39 19.39 0.48 -0.29
C ALA A 39 19.95 -0.08 1.03
N PHE A 40 19.07 -0.59 1.90
CA PHE A 40 19.48 -1.22 3.15
C PHE A 40 20.31 -2.50 2.93
N LEU A 41 19.87 -3.39 2.04
CA LEU A 41 20.60 -4.63 1.72
C LEU A 41 21.96 -4.34 1.06
N ARG A 42 22.04 -3.33 0.21
CA ARG A 42 23.31 -2.89 -0.39
C ARG A 42 24.30 -2.38 0.66
N ALA A 43 23.81 -1.68 1.68
CA ALA A 43 24.63 -1.22 2.80
C ALA A 43 25.00 -2.34 3.79
N ASN A 44 24.21 -3.42 3.85
CA ASN A 44 24.37 -4.54 4.78
C ASN A 44 24.40 -5.89 4.04
N PRO A 45 25.44 -6.18 3.24
CA PRO A 45 25.44 -7.33 2.33
C PRO A 45 25.50 -8.70 3.02
N LYS A 46 25.84 -8.75 4.30
CA LYS A 46 25.82 -9.98 5.11
C LYS A 46 24.49 -10.21 5.82
N CYS A 47 23.64 -9.20 5.90
CA CYS A 47 22.40 -9.30 6.65
C CYS A 47 21.43 -10.24 5.95
N PHE A 48 21.02 -11.32 6.64
CA PHE A 48 20.02 -12.25 6.13
C PHE A 48 18.69 -12.16 6.87
N GLU A 49 18.63 -11.46 7.99
CA GLU A 49 17.38 -11.12 8.70
C GLU A 49 17.42 -9.68 9.21
N PHE A 50 16.34 -8.93 9.00
CA PHE A 50 16.19 -7.57 9.48
C PHE A 50 14.73 -7.23 9.80
N ASN A 51 14.49 -6.14 10.51
CA ASN A 51 13.14 -5.62 10.74
C ASN A 51 13.10 -4.09 10.81
N ASP A 52 11.90 -3.53 10.70
CA ASP A 52 11.60 -2.10 10.84
C ASP A 52 10.74 -1.79 12.06
N GLN A 53 10.86 -2.59 13.13
CA GLN A 53 9.92 -2.68 14.27
C GLN A 53 8.56 -3.30 13.94
N CYS A 54 8.06 -3.17 12.70
CA CYS A 54 6.70 -3.56 12.34
C CYS A 54 6.60 -4.87 11.58
N SER A 55 7.64 -5.18 10.80
CA SER A 55 7.69 -6.34 9.90
C SER A 55 9.02 -7.03 10.05
N PHE A 56 9.01 -8.37 10.05
CA PHE A 56 10.20 -9.18 10.03
C PHE A 56 10.49 -9.58 8.59
N CYS A 57 11.74 -9.39 8.15
CA CYS A 57 12.16 -9.65 6.79
C CYS A 57 13.31 -10.65 6.77
N LEU A 58 13.17 -11.70 5.94
CA LEU A 58 14.22 -12.66 5.63
C LEU A 58 14.76 -12.39 4.23
N VAL A 59 16.08 -12.50 4.05
CA VAL A 59 16.70 -12.36 2.74
C VAL A 59 16.86 -13.75 2.11
N SER A 60 16.14 -13.98 1.02
CA SER A 60 16.21 -15.20 0.23
C SER A 60 16.47 -14.84 -1.23
N GLU A 61 17.47 -15.48 -1.85
CA GLU A 61 17.86 -15.22 -3.25
C GLU A 61 18.10 -13.73 -3.59
N GLY A 62 18.62 -12.97 -2.62
CA GLY A 62 18.88 -11.53 -2.77
C GLY A 62 17.64 -10.64 -2.73
N ARG A 63 16.47 -11.19 -2.37
CA ARG A 63 15.22 -10.44 -2.14
C ARG A 63 14.81 -10.55 -0.68
N ALA A 64 14.17 -9.49 -0.17
CA ALA A 64 13.56 -9.52 1.15
C ALA A 64 12.13 -10.05 1.07
N GLU A 65 11.84 -11.09 1.82
CA GLU A 65 10.49 -11.57 2.08
C GLU A 65 10.08 -11.11 3.48
N CYS A 66 9.10 -10.21 3.54
CA CYS A 66 8.68 -9.57 4.78
C CYS A 66 7.29 -10.03 5.21
N SER A 67 7.08 -10.16 6.53
CA SER A 67 5.75 -10.35 7.10
C SER A 67 4.85 -9.14 6.84
N THR A 68 3.54 -9.32 7.00
CA THR A 68 2.63 -8.18 7.12
C THR A 68 2.98 -7.36 8.37
N PRO A 69 2.91 -6.01 8.32
CA PRO A 69 3.14 -5.17 9.49
C PRO A 69 2.18 -5.51 10.64
N GLN A 70 2.68 -5.45 11.88
CA GLN A 70 1.85 -5.59 13.07
C GLN A 70 0.86 -4.42 13.21
N ILE A 71 -0.29 -4.67 13.86
CA ILE A 71 -1.35 -3.67 14.07
C ILE A 71 -0.82 -2.52 14.94
N ALA A 72 -1.12 -1.29 14.53
CA ALA A 72 -0.77 -0.06 15.24
C ALA A 72 0.74 0.12 15.48
N CYS A 73 1.59 -0.45 14.62
CA CYS A 73 3.03 -0.29 14.71
C CYS A 73 3.52 1.01 14.03
N ILE A 74 4.53 1.64 14.64
CA ILE A 74 5.24 2.78 14.07
C ILE A 74 6.56 2.29 13.48
N LYS A 75 6.70 2.43 12.15
CA LYS A 75 7.93 2.02 11.44
C LYS A 75 9.15 2.73 12.01
N GLN A 76 10.22 1.98 12.20
CA GLN A 76 11.55 2.46 12.56
C GLN A 76 12.53 2.23 11.40
N PRO A 77 13.70 2.86 11.41
CA PRO A 77 14.77 2.51 10.46
C PRO A 77 15.10 1.02 10.53
N TYR A 78 15.38 0.39 9.39
CA TYR A 78 15.73 -1.01 9.33
C TYR A 78 16.93 -1.35 10.25
N ARG A 79 16.82 -2.46 10.96
CA ARG A 79 17.87 -3.02 11.82
C ARG A 79 18.13 -4.46 11.42
N CYS A 80 19.40 -4.78 11.17
CA CYS A 80 19.82 -6.15 10.96
C CYS A 80 19.75 -6.92 12.28
N THR A 81 19.09 -8.08 12.28
CA THR A 81 18.95 -8.97 13.44
C THR A 81 19.79 -10.23 13.30
N ALA A 82 20.19 -10.62 12.09
CA ALA A 82 21.11 -11.74 11.85
C ALA A 82 21.98 -11.56 10.58
N GLN A 83 23.22 -12.06 10.62
CA GLN A 83 24.28 -11.90 9.59
C GLN A 83 25.08 -13.17 9.38
#